data_AF-A0A7V9DEH0-F1
#
_entry.id   AF-A0A7V9DEH0-F1
#
_cell.length_a   1.000
_cell.length_b   1.000
_cell.length_c   1.000
_cell.angle_alpha   90.00
_cell.angle_beta   90.00
_cell.angle_gamma   90.00
#
_symmetry.space_group_name_H-M   'P 1'
#
loop_
_entity.id
_entity.type
_entity.pdbx_description
1 polymer ?
#
loop_
_entity_poly.entity_id
_entity_poly.type
_entity_poly.pdbx_seq_one_letter_code
_entity_poly.pdbx_strand_id
1 'polypeptide(L)'
;MSDRFGKEYGVGDTPYKEYLSRLKDDYQRAYYTGILYERRAKVTLAKGGLNAYELFTQAMEWFEKAEELRPAGVDDPILRWNGCARMIMRNKLKPMEVAANDFIE
;
A
#
# COMPACT_ATOMS: atom_id res chain seq x y z
N MET A 1 8.80 -17.72 24.55
CA MET A 1 10.18 -17.18 24.52
C MET A 1 10.50 -16.86 23.07
N SER A 2 10.49 -15.63 22.55
CA SER A 2 10.45 -14.28 23.13
C SER A 2 9.55 -13.42 22.24
N ASP A 3 8.36 -13.07 22.74
CA ASP A 3 7.59 -11.92 22.26
C ASP A 3 8.35 -10.64 22.62
N ARG A 4 8.85 -9.91 21.62
CA ARG A 4 9.41 -8.56 21.80
C ARG A 4 9.05 -7.63 20.64
N PHE A 5 7.76 -7.47 20.37
CA PHE A 5 7.24 -6.31 19.65
C PHE A 5 5.92 -5.81 20.25
N GLY A 6 5.89 -5.68 21.58
CA GLY A 6 4.85 -4.95 22.31
C GLY A 6 5.35 -3.58 22.75
N LYS A 7 4.51 -2.55 22.55
CA LYS A 7 4.68 -1.09 22.75
C LYS A 7 5.47 -0.39 21.62
N GLU A 8 4.91 0.50 20.81
CA GLU A 8 3.79 1.43 20.98
C GLU A 8 3.08 1.70 19.64
N TYR A 9 1.88 1.16 19.44
CA TYR A 9 0.86 1.83 18.62
C TYR A 9 -0.48 1.54 19.27
N GLY A 10 -0.67 2.08 20.47
CA GLY A 10 -1.99 2.19 21.08
C GLY A 10 -2.81 3.16 20.25
N VAL A 11 -3.40 2.67 19.15
CA VAL A 11 -4.52 3.33 18.49
C VAL A 11 -5.72 3.09 19.40
N GLY A 12 -5.80 3.84 20.49
CA GLY A 12 -7.07 4.06 21.17
C GLY A 12 -8.02 4.72 20.17
N ASP A 13 -9.32 4.38 20.25
CA ASP A 13 -10.47 4.70 19.38
C ASP A 13 -10.68 6.18 18.98
N THR A 14 -9.61 6.84 18.56
CA THR A 14 -9.62 8.15 17.91
C THR A 14 -9.96 7.87 16.46
N PRO A 15 -10.98 8.51 15.87
CA PRO A 15 -11.33 8.27 14.48
C PRO A 15 -10.07 8.47 13.64
N TYR A 16 -9.62 7.44 12.93
CA TYR A 16 -8.42 7.44 12.07
C TYR A 16 -8.26 8.73 11.23
N LYS A 17 -9.37 9.39 10.90
CA LYS A 17 -9.46 10.70 10.24
C LYS A 17 -8.82 11.87 11.02
N GLU A 18 -8.89 11.91 12.35
CA GLU A 18 -8.28 12.96 13.19
C GLU A 18 -6.76 12.76 13.38
N TYR A 19 -6.27 11.53 13.26
CA TYR A 19 -4.82 11.28 13.24
C TYR A 19 -4.21 11.72 11.90
N LEU A 20 -4.92 11.46 10.80
CA LEU A 20 -4.52 11.88 9.45
C LEU A 20 -4.47 13.41 9.26
N SER A 21 -5.30 14.18 9.99
CA SER A 21 -5.27 15.66 9.89
C SER A 21 -4.06 16.30 10.60
N ARG A 22 -3.37 15.56 11.48
CA ARG A 22 -2.14 16.00 12.15
C ARG A 22 -0.86 15.60 11.42
N LEU A 23 -0.96 14.72 10.43
CA LEU A 23 0.12 14.28 9.55
C LEU A 23 0.37 15.33 8.45
N LYS A 24 1.02 16.44 8.81
CA LYS A 24 1.52 17.43 7.85
C LYS A 24 2.72 16.93 7.04
N ASP A 25 3.25 15.76 7.37
CA ASP A 25 4.40 15.16 6.71
C ASP A 25 3.96 14.42 5.43
N ASP A 26 4.42 14.93 4.28
CA ASP A 26 4.15 14.38 2.97
C ASP A 26 4.70 12.95 2.82
N TYR A 27 5.80 12.62 3.50
CA TYR A 27 6.33 11.25 3.57
C TYR A 27 5.29 10.32 4.17
N GLN A 28 4.77 10.65 5.35
CA GLN A 28 3.82 9.81 6.06
C GLN A 28 2.52 9.66 5.25
N ARG A 29 2.06 10.74 4.60
CA ARG A 29 0.88 10.68 3.72
C ARG A 29 1.09 9.70 2.56
N ALA A 30 2.22 9.79 1.86
CA ALA A 30 2.54 8.87 0.77
C ALA A 30 2.65 7.42 1.29
N TYR A 31 3.40 7.21 2.38
CA TYR A 31 3.64 5.89 2.95
C TYR A 31 2.35 5.19 3.40
N TYR A 32 1.50 5.87 4.18
CA TYR A 32 0.25 5.27 4.64
C TYR A 32 -0.79 5.11 3.52
N THR A 33 -0.75 5.94 2.48
CA THR A 33 -1.56 5.73 1.28
C THR A 33 -1.14 4.44 0.56
N GLY A 34 0.17 4.19 0.41
CA GLY A 34 0.68 2.93 -0.12
C GLY A 34 0.22 1.70 0.68
N ILE A 35 0.26 1.77 2.01
CA ILE A 35 -0.23 0.69 2.89
C ILE A 35 -1.73 0.41 2.66
N LEU A 36 -2.55 1.45 2.46
CA LEU A 36 -3.98 1.28 2.21
C LEU A 36 -4.24 0.49 0.92
N TYR A 37 -3.55 0.86 -0.16
CA TYR A 37 -3.61 0.14 -1.44
C TYR A 37 -3.08 -1.29 -1.32
N GLU A 38 -1.95 -1.50 -0.65
CA GLU A 38 -1.37 -2.84 -0.42
C GLU A 38 -2.37 -3.76 0.32
N ARG A 39 -3.02 -3.25 1.37
CA ARG A 39 -4.04 -4.00 2.13
C ARG A 39 -5.24 -4.34 1.27
N ARG A 40 -5.72 -3.38 0.48
CA ARG A 40 -6.85 -3.61 -0.44
C ARG A 40 -6.49 -4.64 -1.50
N ALA A 41 -5.30 -4.55 -2.09
CA ALA A 41 -4.78 -5.52 -3.06
C ALA A 41 -4.74 -6.94 -2.49
N LYS A 42 -4.24 -7.10 -1.25
CA LYS A 42 -4.21 -8.40 -0.55
C LYS A 42 -5.60 -8.98 -0.30
N VAL A 43 -6.56 -8.14 0.12
CA VAL A 43 -7.95 -8.57 0.32
C VAL A 43 -8.62 -8.94 -1.00
N THR A 44 -8.45 -8.13 -2.04
CA THR A 44 -8.96 -8.42 -3.39
C THR A 44 -8.39 -9.75 -3.88
N LEU A 45 -7.07 -9.95 -3.79
CA LEU A 45 -6.40 -11.17 -4.19
C LEU A 45 -6.95 -12.39 -3.46
N ALA A 46 -7.12 -12.31 -2.14
CA ALA A 46 -7.66 -13.39 -1.33
C ALA A 46 -9.10 -13.78 -1.72
N LYS A 47 -9.87 -12.82 -2.26
CA LYS A 47 -11.23 -13.02 -2.77
C LYS A 47 -11.27 -13.41 -4.26
N GLY A 48 -10.12 -13.52 -4.93
CA GLY A 48 -10.06 -13.79 -6.38
C GLY A 48 -10.53 -12.63 -7.25
N GLY A 49 -10.48 -11.39 -6.75
CA GLY A 49 -10.91 -10.21 -7.50
C GLY A 49 -9.93 -9.81 -8.61
N LEU A 50 -10.46 -9.24 -9.69
CA LEU A 50 -9.71 -8.96 -10.92
C LEU A 50 -8.74 -7.78 -10.81
N ASN A 51 -8.98 -6.82 -9.90
CA ASN A 51 -8.20 -5.58 -9.83
C ASN A 51 -7.01 -5.63 -8.84
N ALA A 52 -6.55 -6.83 -8.46
CA ALA A 52 -5.46 -6.97 -7.50
C ALA A 52 -4.13 -6.42 -8.05
N TYR A 53 -3.90 -6.54 -9.36
CA TYR A 53 -2.72 -6.01 -10.02
C TYR A 53 -2.66 -4.48 -9.89
N GLU A 54 -3.72 -3.79 -10.29
CA GLU A 54 -3.81 -2.31 -10.28
C GLU A 54 -3.69 -1.74 -8.87
N LEU A 55 -4.19 -2.47 -7.87
CA LEU A 55 -4.07 -2.06 -6.48
C LEU A 55 -2.63 -2.23 -5.96
N PHE A 56 -1.91 -3.29 -6.36
CA PHE A 56 -0.50 -3.43 -6.02
C PHE A 56 0.37 -2.39 -6.74
N THR A 57 0.11 -2.09 -8.01
CA THR A 57 0.86 -1.05 -8.74
C THR A 57 0.63 0.34 -8.15
N GLN A 58 -0.62 0.68 -7.80
CA GLN A 58 -0.90 1.92 -7.07
C GLN A 58 -0.17 1.97 -5.71
N ALA A 59 -0.12 0.86 -4.97
CA ALA A 59 0.66 0.81 -3.73
C ALA A 59 2.15 1.10 -3.98
N MET A 60 2.71 0.52 -5.04
CA MET A 60 4.11 0.71 -5.44
C MET A 60 4.41 2.17 -5.82
N GLU A 61 3.55 2.82 -6.62
CA GLU A 61 3.69 4.25 -6.96
C GLU A 61 3.68 5.15 -5.72
N TRP A 62 2.87 4.82 -4.71
CA TRP A 62 2.86 5.57 -3.44
C TRP A 62 4.10 5.30 -2.59
N PHE A 63 4.65 4.08 -2.62
CA PHE A 63 5.89 3.78 -1.94
C PHE A 63 7.11 4.43 -2.63
N GLU A 64 7.10 4.60 -3.94
CA GLU A 64 8.12 5.39 -4.67
C GLU A 64 8.08 6.86 -4.24
N LYS A 65 6.89 7.47 -4.17
CA LYS A 65 6.73 8.83 -3.63
C LYS A 65 7.20 8.94 -2.18
N ALA A 66 6.88 7.94 -1.36
CA ALA A 66 7.37 7.90 0.02
C ALA A 66 8.90 7.68 0.06
N GLU A 67 9.46 6.95 -0.89
CA GLU A 67 10.89 6.74 -1.00
C GLU A 67 11.63 8.07 -1.26
N GLU A 68 11.11 8.92 -2.14
CA GLU A 68 11.67 10.23 -2.46
C GLU A 68 11.67 11.20 -1.26
N LEU A 69 10.67 11.07 -0.38
CA LEU A 69 10.45 11.96 0.76
C LEU A 69 11.08 11.46 2.07
N ARG A 70 11.62 10.23 2.07
CA ARG A 70 12.01 9.55 3.31
C ARG A 70 13.20 10.20 4.01
N PRO A 71 13.24 10.20 5.36
CA PRO A 71 14.46 10.48 6.10
C PRO A 71 15.56 9.47 5.78
N ALA A 72 16.82 9.89 5.87
CA ALA A 72 17.95 9.00 5.66
C ALA A 72 17.92 7.79 6.61
N GLY A 73 18.11 6.59 6.06
CA GLY A 73 18.12 5.34 6.82
C GLY A 73 16.74 4.71 7.08
N VAL A 74 15.66 5.30 6.57
CA VAL A 74 14.31 4.71 6.60
C VAL A 74 14.04 4.01 5.28
N ASP A 75 14.28 2.69 5.20
CA ASP A 75 14.12 1.91 3.96
C ASP A 75 12.77 1.18 3.85
N ASP A 76 11.85 1.40 4.79
CA ASP A 76 10.52 0.77 4.80
C ASP A 76 9.74 0.89 3.48
N PRO A 77 9.69 2.05 2.78
CA PRO A 77 8.99 2.15 1.49
C PRO A 77 9.55 1.19 0.44
N ILE A 78 10.88 1.04 0.36
CA ILE A 78 11.57 0.16 -0.58
C ILE A 78 11.24 -1.31 -0.27
N LEU A 79 11.27 -1.69 1.02
CA LEU A 79 10.94 -3.05 1.43
C LEU A 79 9.48 -3.41 1.13
N ARG A 80 8.57 -2.45 1.31
CA ARG A 80 7.14 -2.59 0.98
C ARG A 80 6.89 -2.68 -0.51
N TRP A 81 7.54 -1.85 -1.32
CA TRP A 81 7.52 -1.94 -2.78
C TRP A 81 7.95 -3.32 -3.25
N ASN A 82 9.08 -3.83 -2.74
CA ASN A 82 9.57 -5.17 -3.05
C ASN A 82 8.58 -6.27 -2.61
N GLY A 83 7.88 -6.05 -1.49
CA GLY A 83 6.79 -6.91 -1.05
C GLY A 83 5.64 -6.98 -2.07
N CYS A 84 5.22 -5.84 -2.61
CA CYS A 84 4.20 -5.76 -3.65
C CYS A 84 4.65 -6.44 -4.94
N ALA A 85 5.89 -6.18 -5.39
CA ALA A 85 6.47 -6.83 -6.57
C ALA A 85 6.48 -8.37 -6.42
N ARG A 86 6.89 -8.89 -5.26
CA ARG A 86 6.83 -10.33 -4.96
C ARG A 86 5.41 -10.89 -5.01
N MET A 87 4.42 -10.14 -4.52
CA MET A 87 3.00 -10.56 -4.58
C MET A 87 2.50 -10.63 -6.02
N ILE A 88 2.83 -9.64 -6.87
CA ILE A 88 2.50 -9.65 -8.31
C ILE A 88 3.13 -10.86 -8.99
N MET A 89 4.45 -11.05 -8.83
CA MET A 89 5.19 -12.13 -9.48
C MET A 89 4.70 -13.52 -9.04
N ARG A 90 4.55 -13.75 -7.73
CA ARG A 90 4.14 -15.05 -7.18
C ARG A 90 2.75 -15.47 -7.65
N ASN A 91 1.83 -14.52 -7.77
CA ASN A 91 0.45 -14.80 -8.16
C ASN A 91 0.20 -14.61 -9.66
N LYS A 92 1.25 -14.31 -10.44
CA LYS A 92 1.17 -14.07 -11.90
C LYS A 92 0.07 -13.08 -12.26
N LEU A 93 -0.08 -12.04 -11.43
CA LEU A 93 -1.09 -11.00 -11.64
C LEU A 93 -0.77 -10.25 -12.94
N LYS A 94 -1.83 -9.88 -13.66
CA LYS A 94 -1.74 -9.15 -14.92
C LYS A 94 -2.65 -7.92 -14.84
N PRO A 95 -2.35 -6.87 -15.62
CA PRO A 95 -3.27 -5.78 -15.81
C PRO A 95 -4.65 -6.30 -16.24
N MET A 96 -5.71 -5.71 -15.71
CA MET A 96 -7.05 -5.92 -16.19
C MET A 96 -7.13 -5.38 -17.63
N GLU A 97 -7.42 -6.27 -18.57
CA GLU A 97 -7.70 -5.89 -19.94
C GLU A 97 -9.06 -5.19 -19.98
N VAL A 98 -9.05 -3.86 -19.94
CA VAL A 98 -10.26 -3.07 -20.26
C VAL A 98 -10.41 -3.15 -21.77
N ALA A 99 -11.45 -3.83 -22.25
CA ALA A 99 -11.75 -3.87 -23.67
C ALA A 99 -11.99 -2.43 -24.15
N ALA A 100 -11.28 -2.01 -25.21
CA ALA A 100 -11.39 -0.67 -25.78
C ALA A 100 -12.81 -0.29 -26.25
N ASN A 101 -13.75 -1.24 -26.24
CA ASN A 101 -15.15 -1.06 -26.61
C ASN A 101 -16.02 -0.45 -25.49
N ASP A 102 -15.54 -0.34 -24.25
CA ASP A 102 -16.33 0.20 -23.14
C ASP A 102 -16.32 1.75 -23.07
N PHE A 103 -15.69 2.42 -24.03
CA PHE A 103 -15.61 3.89 -24.11
C PHE A 103 -16.50 4.52 -25.21
N ILE A 104 -17.38 3.72 -25.84
CA ILE A 104 -18.36 4.22 -26.83
C ILE A 104 -19.76 3.78 -26.40
N GLU A 105 -20.38 4.54 -25.51
CA GLU A 105 -21.84 4.75 -25.44
C GLU A 105 -22.12 6.19 -25.02
#